data_AF-A0A7X8CWU6-F1
#
_entry.id   AF-A0A7X8CWU6-F1
#
_cell.length_a   1.000
_cell.length_b   1.000
_cell.length_c   1.000
_cell.angle_alpha   90.00
_cell.angle_beta   90.00
_cell.angle_gamma   90.00
#
_symmetry.space_group_name_H-M   'P 1'
#
loop_
_entity.id
_entity.type
_entity.pdbx_description
1 polymer ?
#
loop_
_entity_poly.entity_id
_entity_poly.type
_entity_poly.pdbx_seq_one_letter_code
_entity_poly.pdbx_strand_id
1 'polypeptide(L)' 'MAAKKQVVEIIALACSECKRKNYTTKKNRKTTQEKLE' A
#
# COMPACT_ATOMS: atom_id res chain seq x y z
N MET A 1 -23.34 -8.38 8.82
CA MET A 1 -22.12 -8.12 9.61
C MET A 1 -21.25 -7.14 8.83
N ALA A 2 -21.24 -5.86 9.22
CA ALA A 2 -20.53 -4.82 8.48
C ALA A 2 -19.02 -5.10 8.53
N ALA A 3 -18.41 -5.32 7.36
CA ALA A 3 -16.98 -5.55 7.23
C ALA A 3 -16.20 -4.38 7.86
N LYS A 4 -15.46 -4.66 8.93
CA LYS A 4 -14.59 -3.67 9.58
C LYS A 4 -13.64 -3.13 8.52
N LYS A 5 -13.73 -1.82 8.27
CA LYS A 5 -12.87 -1.06 7.35
C LYS A 5 -11.41 -1.41 7.65
N GLN A 6 -10.79 -2.23 6.81
CA GLN A 6 -9.41 -2.67 6.95
C GLN A 6 -8.52 -1.43 6.87
N VAL A 7 -7.89 -1.11 7.99
CA VAL A 7 -7.06 0.10 8.16
C VAL A 7 -5.69 -0.06 7.50
N VAL A 8 -5.23 -1.31 7.39
CA VAL A 8 -3.96 -1.71 6.81
C VAL A 8 -4.25 -2.43 5.50
N GLU A 9 -3.73 -1.89 4.40
CA GLU A 9 -3.86 -2.43 3.05
C GLU A 9 -2.50 -2.91 2.55
N ILE A 10 -2.46 -3.98 1.77
CA ILE A 10 -1.22 -4.44 1.12
C ILE A 10 -1.09 -3.68 -0.20
N ILE A 11 -0.05 -2.86 -0.31
CA ILE A 11 0.28 -2.13 -1.53
C ILE A 11 1.47 -2.77 -2.23
N ALA A 12 1.46 -2.73 -3.56
CA ALA A 12 2.60 -3.13 -4.37
C ALA A 12 3.37 -1.87 -4.79
N LEU A 13 4.62 -1.75 -4.33
CA LEU A 13 5.53 -0.67 -4.73
C LEU A 13 6.15 -1.04 -6.08
N ALA A 14 6.20 -0.05 -6.98
CA ALA A 14 6.85 -0.19 -8.26
C ALA A 14 8.28 0.33 -8.17
N CYS A 15 9.21 -0.42 -8.75
CA CYS A 15 10.57 0.05 -8.99
C CYS A 15 10.54 1.26 -9.93
N SER A 16 11.11 2.40 -9.55
CA SER A 16 11.12 3.63 -10.36
C SER A 16 11.93 3.48 -11.66
N GLU A 17 12.97 2.64 -11.64
CA GLU A 17 13.85 2.40 -12.78
C GLU A 17 13.27 1.36 -13.75
N CYS A 18 12.71 0.28 -13.20
CA CYS A 18 12.35 -0.90 -13.95
C CYS A 18 10.82 -1.09 -14.12
N LYS A 19 10.01 -0.25 -13.47
CA LYS A 19 8.52 -0.26 -13.47
C LYS A 19 7.88 -1.60 -13.12
N ARG A 20 8.66 -2.53 -12.55
CA ARG A 20 8.18 -3.83 -12.07
C ARG A 20 7.72 -3.69 -10.63
N LYS A 21 6.59 -4.32 -10.31
CA LYS A 21 6.05 -4.43 -8.95
C LYS A 21 6.90 -5.46 -8.19
N ASN A 22 8.04 -5.02 -7.68
CA ASN A 22 9.02 -5.90 -7.05
C ASN A 22 8.78 -6.09 -5.54
N TYR A 23 7.98 -5.23 -4.91
CA TYR A 23 7.81 -5.25 -3.46
C TYR A 23 6.35 -5.11 -3.05
N THR A 24 5.89 -5.97 -2.13
CA THR A 24 4.60 -5.85 -1.47
C THR A 24 4.83 -5.39 -0.03
N THR A 25 4.29 -4.25 0.35
CA THR A 25 4.35 -3.74 1.73
C THR A 25 2.96 -3.47 2.28
N LYS A 26 2.84 -3.41 3.60
CA LYS A 26 1.59 -3.11 4.29
C LYS A 26 1.56 -1.61 4.59
N LYS A 27 0.62 -0.89 3.98
CA LYS A 27 0.39 0.52 4.23
C LYS A 27 -0.82 0.71 5.12
N ASN A 28 -0.66 1.43 6.22
CA ASN A 28 -1.78 1.87 7.03
C ASN A 28 -2.34 3.19 6.47
N ARG A 29 -3.56 3.15 5.93
CA ARG A 29 -4.20 4.30 5.29
C ARG A 29 -4.55 5.43 6.26
N LYS A 30 -4.61 5.17 7.57
CA LYS A 30 -4.90 6.18 8.59
C LYS A 30 -3.69 7.01 8.98
N THR A 31 -2.52 6.38 9.12
CA THR A 31 -1.28 7.05 9.53
C THR A 31 -0.48 7.57 8.33
N THR A 32 -0.60 6.91 7.19
CA THR A 32 0.21 7.20 6.00
C THR A 32 -0.75 7.55 4.86
N GLN A 33 -1.08 8.84 4.72
CA GLN A 33 -1.97 9.33 3.66
C GLN A 33 -1.23 9.69 2.37
N GLU A 34 0.07 9.95 2.46
CA GLU A 34 0.92 10.31 1.32
C GLU A 34 1.04 9.16 0.32
N LYS A 35 1.19 9.46 -0.97
CA LYS A 35 1.45 8.45 -2.00
C LYS A 35 2.88 7.94 -1.78
N LEU A 36 3.02 6.63 -1.58
CA LEU A 36 4.34 6.00 -1.60
C LEU A 36 4.66 5.77 -3.09
N GLU A 37 5.62 6.53 -3.60
CA GLU A 37 6.16 6.45 -4.96
C GLU A 37 7.23 5.37 -5.09
#